data_AF-A0A4Y8D030-F1
#
_entry.id   AF-A0A4Y8D030-F1
#
_cell.length_a   1.000
_cell.length_b   1.000
_cell.length_c   1.000
_cell.angle_alpha   90.00
_cell.angle_beta   90.00
_cell.angle_gamma   90.00
#
_symmetry.space_group_name_H-M   'P 1'
#
loop_
_entity.id
_entity.type
_entity.pdbx_description
1 polymer ?
#
loop_
_entity_poly.entity_id
_entity_poly.type
_entity_poly.pdbx_seq_one_letter_code
_entity_poly.pdbx_strand_id
1 'polypeptide(L)'
;MASKRSEEETTVSTKWGPVVIFNGTNYPYFRNSVVMALAAADALGFIDNTEEVVTAPAESESELDLQWQIYQSYIKRKGFAICIINSAIDHIQRAAIVKFILAGDIKGSWDELAELDQAKHPSFVANVRRSFELETFDPNKQTIRQFIDILLNYQIMISTSESGITDTELKSALLWSLPGTGIWLVLRLHAINNKLTLRETIQNLIISTSFLNPKSVTNNGGAVDTINKKNNNRGDGQIVRFNGGSRKRYRGQV
;
A
#
# COMPACT_ATOMS: atom_id res chain seq x y z
N MET A 1 -24.51 -2.89 15.18
CA MET A 1 -23.45 -3.90 15.01
C MET A 1 -22.13 -3.17 15.10
N ALA A 2 -21.21 -3.60 15.96
CA ALA A 2 -19.90 -2.97 16.08
C ALA A 2 -19.15 -3.17 14.76
N SER A 3 -18.83 -2.07 14.07
CA SER A 3 -17.97 -2.09 12.89
C SER A 3 -16.64 -2.70 13.32
N LYS A 4 -16.35 -3.89 12.78
CA LYS A 4 -15.10 -4.60 13.00
C LYS A 4 -14.01 -3.65 12.53
N ARG A 5 -13.14 -3.21 13.44
CA ARG A 5 -11.94 -2.41 13.15
C ARG A 5 -11.29 -3.00 11.90
N SER A 6 -11.12 -2.22 10.83
CA SER A 6 -10.53 -2.75 9.58
C SER A 6 -9.23 -3.43 9.96
N GLU A 7 -9.16 -4.76 9.79
CA GLU A 7 -7.91 -5.49 9.95
C GLU A 7 -6.92 -4.82 9.00
N GLU A 8 -5.78 -4.34 9.53
CA GLU A 8 -4.76 -3.71 8.70
C GLU A 8 -4.43 -4.66 7.56
N GLU A 9 -4.49 -4.15 6.33
CA GLU A 9 -4.26 -4.97 5.17
C GLU A 9 -2.87 -5.58 5.25
N THR A 10 -2.79 -6.90 5.09
CA THR A 10 -1.50 -7.56 5.09
C THR A 10 -0.77 -7.15 3.82
N THR A 11 0.45 -6.63 3.97
CA THR A 11 1.26 -6.17 2.83
C THR A 11 2.54 -6.99 2.71
N VAL A 12 3.03 -7.11 1.48
CA VAL A 12 4.36 -7.61 1.16
C VAL A 12 5.20 -6.45 0.65
N SER A 13 6.43 -6.33 1.13
CA SER A 13 7.38 -5.34 0.59
C SER A 13 8.04 -5.89 -0.67
N THR A 14 7.87 -5.19 -1.78
CA THR A 14 8.58 -5.47 -3.03
C THR A 14 9.65 -4.41 -3.28
N LYS A 15 10.49 -4.62 -4.30
CA LYS A 15 11.44 -3.60 -4.77
C LYS A 15 10.76 -2.29 -5.19
N TRP A 16 9.49 -2.35 -5.60
CA TRP A 16 8.72 -1.22 -6.14
C TRP A 16 7.73 -0.61 -5.16
N GLY A 17 7.76 -1.06 -3.90
CA GLY A 17 6.90 -0.56 -2.83
C GLY A 17 6.09 -1.67 -2.15
N PRO A 18 5.30 -1.29 -1.13
CA PRO A 18 4.38 -2.20 -0.47
C PRO A 18 3.24 -2.58 -1.41
N VAL A 19 2.93 -3.88 -1.47
CA VAL A 19 1.81 -4.42 -2.22
C VAL A 19 0.89 -5.14 -1.26
N VAL A 20 -0.40 -4.85 -1.33
CA VAL A 20 -1.43 -5.48 -0.51
C VAL A 20 -1.57 -6.93 -0.95
N ILE A 21 -1.60 -7.87 -0.01
CA ILE A 21 -1.84 -9.28 -0.29
C ILE A 21 -3.35 -9.46 -0.53
N PHE A 22 -3.68 -10.09 -1.65
CA PHE A 22 -5.06 -10.40 -1.99
C PHE A 22 -5.58 -11.56 -1.15
N ASN A 23 -6.68 -11.32 -0.44
CA ASN A 23 -7.34 -12.30 0.43
C ASN A 23 -8.70 -12.78 -0.12
N GLY A 24 -9.01 -12.46 -1.39
CA GLY A 24 -10.29 -12.80 -2.03
C GLY A 24 -11.42 -11.80 -1.80
N THR A 25 -11.25 -10.83 -0.89
CA THR A 25 -12.31 -9.85 -0.55
C THR A 25 -11.86 -8.39 -0.67
N ASN A 26 -10.55 -8.13 -0.65
CA ASN A 26 -9.97 -6.79 -0.71
C ASN A 26 -9.47 -6.41 -2.11
N TYR A 27 -10.14 -6.86 -3.17
CA TYR A 27 -9.66 -6.69 -4.54
C TYR A 27 -9.33 -5.24 -4.92
N PRO A 28 -10.14 -4.20 -4.59
CA PRO A 28 -9.80 -2.82 -4.94
C PRO A 28 -8.48 -2.33 -4.34
N TYR A 29 -8.16 -2.74 -3.11
CA TYR A 29 -6.91 -2.39 -2.43
C TYR A 29 -5.71 -3.10 -3.04
N PHE A 30 -5.85 -4.43 -3.22
CA PHE A 30 -4.90 -5.24 -3.96
C PHE A 30 -4.60 -4.61 -5.32
N ARG A 31 -5.64 -4.33 -6.11
CA ARG A 31 -5.57 -3.74 -7.45
C ARG A 31 -4.77 -2.44 -7.43
N ASN A 32 -5.13 -1.50 -6.56
CA ASN A 32 -4.46 -0.20 -6.49
C ASN A 32 -2.97 -0.35 -6.15
N SER A 33 -2.63 -1.21 -5.20
CA SER A 33 -1.23 -1.42 -4.82
C SER A 33 -0.40 -2.12 -5.91
N VAL A 34 -0.97 -3.10 -6.61
CA VAL A 34 -0.29 -3.81 -7.71
C VAL A 34 -0.11 -2.89 -8.92
N VAL A 35 -1.13 -2.11 -9.30
CA VAL A 35 -1.03 -1.14 -10.40
C VAL A 35 0.10 -0.14 -10.13
N MET A 36 0.21 0.37 -8.91
CA MET A 36 1.30 1.29 -8.54
C MET A 36 2.68 0.63 -8.63
N ALA A 37 2.82 -0.62 -8.16
CA ALA A 37 4.08 -1.36 -8.25
C ALA A 37 4.45 -1.70 -9.70
N LEU A 38 3.48 -2.07 -10.55
CA LEU A 38 3.68 -2.34 -11.97
C LEU A 38 4.09 -1.07 -12.72
N ALA A 39 3.45 0.07 -12.44
CA ALA A 39 3.82 1.35 -13.01
C ALA A 39 5.26 1.73 -12.61
N ALA A 40 5.64 1.57 -11.34
CA ALA A 40 7.01 1.79 -10.88
C ALA A 40 8.03 0.80 -11.48
N ALA A 41 7.58 -0.37 -11.94
CA ALA A 41 8.40 -1.37 -12.61
C ALA A 41 8.45 -1.21 -14.15
N ASP A 42 7.78 -0.19 -14.70
CA ASP A 42 7.57 0.00 -16.15
C ASP A 42 6.82 -1.18 -16.81
N ALA A 43 6.09 -1.97 -16.03
CA ALA A 43 5.49 -3.24 -16.47
C ALA A 43 3.96 -3.19 -16.55
N LEU A 44 3.37 -1.99 -16.50
CA LEU A 44 1.90 -1.81 -16.54
C LEU A 44 1.30 -2.27 -17.87
N GLY A 45 2.03 -2.13 -18.97
CA GLY A 45 1.53 -2.49 -20.30
C GLY A 45 1.14 -3.97 -20.45
N PHE A 46 1.67 -4.85 -19.60
CA PHE A 46 1.32 -6.27 -19.58
C PHE A 46 -0.10 -6.56 -19.07
N ILE A 47 -0.67 -5.68 -18.23
CA ILE A 47 -2.03 -5.85 -17.72
C ILE A 47 -3.07 -5.00 -18.48
N ASP A 48 -2.62 -3.99 -19.21
CA ASP A 48 -3.49 -3.13 -20.04
C ASP A 48 -3.45 -3.48 -21.53
N ASN A 49 -2.73 -4.54 -21.91
CA ASN A 49 -2.50 -4.97 -23.31
C ASN A 49 -1.88 -3.89 -24.20
N THR A 50 -1.09 -2.98 -23.62
CA THR A 50 -0.36 -1.94 -24.36
C THR A 50 1.12 -2.29 -24.58
N GLU A 51 1.62 -3.36 -23.95
CA GLU A 51 2.97 -3.86 -24.19
C GLU A 51 3.04 -4.56 -25.56
N GLU A 52 3.92 -4.09 -26.44
CA GLU A 52 4.18 -4.76 -27.71
C GLU A 52 4.90 -6.10 -27.49
N VAL A 53 4.42 -7.14 -28.16
CA VAL A 53 5.05 -8.47 -28.10
C VAL A 53 6.34 -8.44 -28.90
N VAL A 54 7.47 -8.60 -28.21
CA VAL A 54 8.80 -8.68 -28.81
C VAL A 54 9.20 -10.15 -28.96
N THR A 55 9.55 -10.56 -30.18
CA THR A 55 10.10 -11.89 -30.46
C THR A 55 11.62 -11.88 -30.31
N ALA A 56 12.22 -13.04 -30.04
CA ALA A 56 13.67 -13.16 -29.98
C ALA A 56 14.28 -12.90 -31.36
N PRO A 57 15.21 -11.93 -31.50
CA PRO A 57 15.96 -11.72 -32.73
C PRO A 57 16.69 -12.98 -33.23
N ALA A 58 16.77 -13.16 -34.55
CA ALA A 58 17.60 -14.19 -35.17
C ALA A 58 19.09 -13.85 -35.01
N GLU A 59 19.96 -14.86 -34.87
CA GLU A 59 21.40 -14.70 -34.53
C GLU A 59 22.28 -14.07 -35.64
N SER A 60 21.70 -13.61 -36.77
CA SER A 60 22.45 -13.09 -37.91
C SER A 60 22.30 -11.57 -38.08
N GLU A 61 23.44 -10.87 -37.99
CA GLU A 61 23.74 -9.48 -38.43
C GLU A 61 23.85 -8.37 -37.36
N SER A 62 24.67 -7.37 -37.68
CA SER A 62 25.20 -6.29 -36.83
C SER A 62 24.17 -5.32 -36.21
N GLU A 63 22.88 -5.43 -36.55
CA GLU A 63 21.77 -4.75 -35.86
C GLU A 63 21.26 -5.54 -34.62
N LEU A 64 21.88 -6.69 -34.31
CA LEU A 64 21.56 -7.56 -33.19
C LEU A 64 21.51 -6.82 -31.85
N ASP A 65 22.43 -5.89 -31.60
CA ASP A 65 22.63 -5.37 -30.25
C ASP A 65 21.43 -4.58 -29.73
N LEU A 66 20.83 -3.72 -30.56
CA LEU A 66 19.66 -2.94 -30.14
C LEU A 66 18.41 -3.82 -30.02
N GLN A 67 18.18 -4.72 -30.98
CA GLN A 67 17.02 -5.62 -30.93
C GLN A 67 17.12 -6.60 -29.74
N TRP A 68 18.34 -7.09 -29.44
CA TRP A 68 18.58 -7.95 -28.29
C TRP A 68 18.39 -7.18 -26.99
N GLN A 69 18.83 -5.92 -26.91
CA GLN A 69 18.55 -5.05 -25.75
C GLN A 69 17.05 -4.83 -25.53
N ILE A 70 16.28 -4.60 -26.60
CA ILE A 70 14.82 -4.46 -26.53
C ILE A 70 14.18 -5.75 -26.01
N TYR A 71 14.56 -6.91 -26.59
CA TYR A 71 14.06 -8.22 -26.16
C TYR A 71 14.40 -8.52 -24.69
N GLN A 72 15.65 -8.29 -24.27
CA GLN A 72 16.05 -8.49 -22.87
C GLN A 72 15.29 -7.56 -21.92
N SER A 73 15.04 -6.32 -22.32
CA SER A 73 14.22 -5.39 -21.55
C SER A 73 12.78 -5.89 -21.40
N TYR A 74 12.18 -6.37 -22.50
CA TYR A 74 10.84 -6.97 -22.49
C TYR A 74 10.77 -8.18 -21.54
N ILE A 75 11.68 -9.14 -21.65
CA ILE A 75 11.72 -10.33 -20.78
C ILE A 75 11.91 -9.93 -19.31
N LYS A 76 12.76 -8.94 -19.04
CA LYS A 76 13.00 -8.44 -17.69
C LYS A 76 11.75 -7.82 -17.08
N ARG A 77 11.03 -6.95 -17.81
CA ARG A 77 9.77 -6.35 -17.35
C ARG A 77 8.67 -7.39 -17.18
N LYS A 78 8.59 -8.38 -18.09
CA LYS A 78 7.70 -9.54 -17.95
C LYS A 78 7.96 -10.29 -16.64
N GLY A 79 9.22 -10.54 -16.32
CA GLY A 79 9.63 -11.14 -15.04
C GLY A 79 9.25 -10.30 -13.83
N PHE A 80 9.36 -8.97 -13.92
CA PHE A 80 8.93 -8.06 -12.85
C PHE A 80 7.43 -8.15 -12.58
N ALA A 81 6.60 -8.13 -13.62
CA ALA A 81 5.15 -8.25 -13.49
C ALA A 81 4.75 -9.57 -12.81
N ILE A 82 5.34 -10.69 -13.24
CA ILE A 82 5.11 -12.01 -12.63
C ILE A 82 5.50 -11.99 -11.16
N CYS A 83 6.67 -11.44 -10.83
CA CYS A 83 7.14 -11.35 -9.43
C CYS A 83 6.19 -10.51 -8.57
N ILE A 84 5.72 -9.36 -9.06
CA ILE A 84 4.81 -8.48 -8.31
C ILE A 84 3.49 -9.22 -8.03
N ILE A 85 2.84 -9.77 -9.06
CA ILE A 85 1.54 -10.45 -8.90
C ILE A 85 1.68 -11.67 -7.99
N ASN A 86 2.67 -12.54 -8.25
CA ASN A 86 2.82 -13.79 -7.49
C ASN A 86 3.19 -13.57 -6.01
N SER A 87 3.85 -12.45 -5.68
CA SER A 87 4.20 -12.10 -4.30
C SER A 87 2.99 -11.62 -3.50
N ALA A 88 1.95 -11.12 -4.17
CA ALA A 88 0.82 -10.44 -3.58
C ALA A 88 -0.47 -11.27 -3.54
N ILE A 89 -0.37 -12.59 -3.70
CA ILE A 89 -1.51 -13.51 -3.68
C ILE A 89 -1.22 -14.69 -2.75
N ASP A 90 -2.29 -15.21 -2.12
CA ASP A 90 -2.20 -16.43 -1.33
C ASP A 90 -2.11 -17.70 -2.19
N HIS A 91 -2.05 -18.86 -1.52
CA HIS A 91 -1.92 -20.15 -2.19
C HIS A 91 -3.15 -20.57 -3.01
N ILE A 92 -4.35 -20.14 -2.62
CA ILE A 92 -5.60 -20.47 -3.32
C ILE A 92 -5.64 -19.69 -4.63
N GLN A 93 -5.35 -18.40 -4.57
CA GLN A 93 -5.40 -17.50 -5.72
C GLN A 93 -4.25 -17.81 -6.68
N ARG A 94 -3.09 -18.20 -6.14
CA ARG A 94 -1.96 -18.69 -6.95
C ARG A 94 -2.33 -19.93 -7.75
N ALA A 95 -3.09 -20.86 -7.18
CA ALA A 95 -3.53 -22.06 -7.90
C ALA A 95 -4.46 -21.71 -9.09
N ALA A 96 -5.30 -20.67 -8.95
CA ALA A 96 -6.18 -20.21 -10.03
C ALA A 96 -5.40 -19.64 -11.22
N ILE A 97 -4.31 -18.90 -10.97
CA ILE A 97 -3.57 -18.20 -12.03
C ILE A 97 -2.35 -18.94 -12.58
N VAL A 98 -1.92 -20.04 -11.96
CA VAL A 98 -0.65 -20.71 -12.33
C VAL A 98 -0.59 -21.11 -13.80
N LYS A 99 -1.72 -21.52 -14.40
CA LYS A 99 -1.82 -21.88 -15.81
C LYS A 99 -1.42 -20.72 -16.73
N PHE A 100 -1.80 -19.49 -16.37
CA PHE A 100 -1.50 -18.29 -17.13
C PHE A 100 -0.05 -17.86 -16.95
N ILE A 101 0.47 -17.93 -15.73
CA ILE A 101 1.89 -17.65 -15.44
C ILE A 101 2.81 -18.59 -16.24
N LEU A 102 2.48 -19.89 -16.30
CA LEU A 102 3.24 -20.86 -17.11
C LEU A 102 3.16 -20.59 -18.61
N ALA A 103 2.02 -20.10 -19.10
CA ALA A 103 1.85 -19.65 -20.48
C ALA A 103 2.52 -18.29 -20.74
N GLY A 104 3.02 -17.60 -19.71
CA GLY A 104 3.51 -16.24 -19.81
C GLY A 104 2.43 -15.21 -20.14
N ASP A 105 1.16 -15.52 -19.83
CA ASP A 105 -0.02 -14.69 -20.01
C ASP A 105 -0.29 -13.90 -18.72
N ILE A 106 0.35 -12.73 -18.59
CA ILE A 106 0.17 -11.86 -17.43
C ILE A 106 -1.24 -11.25 -17.41
N LYS A 107 -1.79 -10.94 -18.59
CA LYS A 107 -3.14 -10.38 -18.71
C LYS A 107 -4.20 -11.37 -18.23
N GLY A 108 -4.13 -12.62 -18.69
CA GLY A 108 -5.05 -13.67 -18.24
C GLY A 108 -4.95 -13.92 -16.74
N SER A 109 -3.74 -13.84 -16.17
CA SER A 109 -3.55 -13.90 -14.71
C SER A 109 -4.26 -12.76 -13.99
N TRP A 110 -4.14 -11.54 -14.51
CA TRP A 110 -4.77 -10.34 -13.94
C TRP A 110 -6.29 -10.39 -14.06
N ASP A 111 -6.82 -10.81 -15.20
CA ASP A 111 -8.26 -10.90 -15.45
C ASP A 111 -8.92 -11.94 -14.57
N GLU A 112 -8.30 -13.10 -14.38
CA GLU A 112 -8.80 -14.14 -13.47
C GLU A 112 -8.88 -13.63 -12.02
N LEU A 113 -7.91 -12.82 -11.57
CA LEU A 113 -7.99 -12.17 -10.25
C LEU A 113 -9.09 -11.09 -10.21
N ALA A 114 -9.29 -10.37 -11.32
CA ALA A 114 -10.33 -9.35 -11.45
C ALA A 114 -11.75 -9.93 -11.42
N GLU A 115 -11.95 -11.20 -11.76
CA GLU A 115 -13.24 -11.89 -11.59
C GLU A 115 -13.66 -12.06 -10.13
N LEU A 116 -12.71 -11.95 -9.19
CA LEU A 116 -12.98 -12.03 -7.75
C LEU A 116 -13.35 -10.67 -7.14
N ASP A 117 -13.52 -9.63 -7.96
CA ASP A 117 -13.95 -8.31 -7.50
C ASP A 117 -15.42 -8.31 -7.05
N GLN A 118 -15.63 -8.20 -5.74
CA GLN A 118 -16.97 -8.14 -5.15
C GLN A 118 -17.78 -6.92 -5.62
N ALA A 119 -17.12 -5.84 -6.05
CA ALA A 119 -17.78 -4.65 -6.57
C ALA A 119 -18.51 -4.90 -7.90
N LYS A 120 -18.28 -6.04 -8.56
CA LYS A 120 -19.09 -6.52 -9.70
C LYS A 120 -20.48 -7.01 -9.28
N HIS A 121 -20.70 -7.32 -8.00
CA HIS A 121 -21.97 -7.86 -7.52
C HIS A 121 -22.90 -6.74 -7.00
N PRO A 122 -24.11 -6.56 -7.58
CA PRO A 122 -25.01 -5.48 -7.19
C PRO A 122 -25.44 -5.51 -5.72
N SER A 123 -25.59 -6.69 -5.12
CA SER A 123 -25.97 -6.85 -3.71
C SER A 123 -24.86 -6.37 -2.77
N PHE A 124 -23.60 -6.66 -3.09
CA PHE A 124 -22.45 -6.15 -2.34
C PHE A 124 -22.39 -4.63 -2.42
N VAL A 125 -22.52 -4.07 -3.63
CA VAL A 125 -22.51 -2.61 -3.85
C VAL A 125 -23.64 -1.93 -3.08
N ALA A 126 -24.85 -2.48 -3.14
CA ALA A 126 -25.99 -1.95 -2.39
C ALA A 126 -25.76 -1.96 -0.86
N ASN A 127 -25.14 -3.03 -0.34
CA ASN A 127 -24.81 -3.13 1.09
C ASN A 127 -23.73 -2.13 1.51
N VAL A 128 -22.69 -1.93 0.69
CA VAL A 128 -21.65 -0.93 0.94
C VAL A 128 -22.26 0.48 0.90
N ARG A 129 -23.07 0.82 -0.11
CA ARG A 129 -23.74 2.12 -0.20
C ARG A 129 -24.65 2.39 0.99
N ARG A 130 -25.46 1.41 1.38
CA ARG A 130 -26.30 1.52 2.58
C ARG A 130 -25.47 1.77 3.84
N SER A 131 -24.33 1.10 3.98
CA SER A 131 -23.46 1.28 5.15
C SER A 131 -22.84 2.67 5.16
N PHE A 132 -22.37 3.15 4.00
CA PHE A 132 -21.87 4.51 3.81
C PHE A 132 -22.92 5.58 4.17
N GLU A 133 -24.16 5.43 3.71
CA GLU A 133 -25.25 6.38 3.98
C GLU A 133 -25.67 6.44 5.46
N LEU A 134 -25.51 5.35 6.19
CA LEU A 134 -25.84 5.25 7.61
C LEU A 134 -24.67 5.56 8.54
N GLU A 135 -23.47 5.78 7.99
CA GLU A 135 -22.26 6.03 8.76
C GLU A 135 -22.35 7.40 9.45
N THR A 136 -21.98 7.47 10.72
CA THR A 136 -22.11 8.71 11.51
C THR A 136 -20.85 9.00 12.32
N PHE A 137 -20.52 10.28 12.45
CA PHE A 137 -19.35 10.68 13.22
C PHE A 137 -19.71 10.91 14.68
N ASP A 138 -19.12 10.10 15.56
CA ASP A 138 -19.16 10.31 17.01
C ASP A 138 -17.78 10.75 17.53
N PRO A 139 -17.59 12.04 17.86
CA PRO A 139 -16.31 12.56 18.33
C PRO A 139 -15.84 11.96 19.66
N ASN A 140 -16.73 11.29 20.41
CA ASN A 140 -16.36 10.63 21.67
C ASN A 140 -15.82 9.21 21.44
N LYS A 141 -16.09 8.61 20.28
CA LYS A 141 -15.69 7.23 19.96
C LYS A 141 -14.51 7.17 18.99
N GLN A 142 -14.36 8.16 18.14
CA GLN A 142 -13.32 8.18 17.12
C GLN A 142 -12.85 9.60 16.80
N THR A 143 -11.62 9.68 16.30
CA THR A 143 -11.07 10.91 15.74
C THR A 143 -11.67 11.19 14.37
N ILE A 144 -11.61 12.45 13.93
CA ILE A 144 -12.05 12.81 12.57
C ILE A 144 -11.26 12.08 11.49
N ARG A 145 -9.97 11.79 11.73
CA ARG A 145 -9.13 11.03 10.81
C ARG A 145 -9.66 9.61 10.63
N GLN A 146 -9.92 8.91 11.73
CA GLN A 146 -10.51 7.56 11.68
C GLN A 146 -11.85 7.54 10.94
N PHE A 147 -12.69 8.54 11.16
CA PHE A 147 -13.97 8.64 10.43
C PHE A 147 -13.78 8.88 8.93
N ILE A 148 -12.85 9.76 8.55
CA ILE A 148 -12.51 9.99 7.14
C ILE A 148 -11.98 8.70 6.51
N ASP A 149 -11.12 7.96 7.21
CA ASP A 149 -10.58 6.67 6.74
C ASP A 149 -11.71 5.65 6.51
N ILE A 150 -12.73 5.60 7.38
CA ILE A 150 -13.93 4.76 7.18
C ILE A 150 -14.70 5.15 5.91
N LEU A 151 -14.94 6.45 5.69
CA LEU A 151 -15.66 6.91 4.50
C LEU A 151 -14.89 6.62 3.21
N LEU A 152 -13.58 6.87 3.22
CA LEU A 152 -12.69 6.54 2.10
C LEU A 152 -12.65 5.03 1.85
N ASN A 153 -12.69 4.21 2.91
CA ASN A 153 -12.76 2.76 2.78
C ASN A 153 -14.00 2.32 2.00
N TYR A 154 -15.18 2.89 2.29
CA TYR A 154 -16.38 2.59 1.50
C TYR A 154 -16.22 2.99 0.03
N GLN A 155 -15.64 4.16 -0.25
CA GLN A 155 -15.38 4.60 -1.63
C GLN A 155 -14.44 3.63 -2.36
N ILE A 156 -13.36 3.18 -1.71
CA ILE A 156 -12.40 2.25 -2.31
C ILE A 156 -13.06 0.89 -2.59
N MET A 157 -13.83 0.36 -1.63
CA MET A 157 -14.47 -0.96 -1.74
C MET A 157 -15.36 -1.13 -2.97
N ILE A 158 -15.94 -0.06 -3.50
CA ILE A 158 -16.80 -0.09 -4.69
C ILE A 158 -16.28 0.83 -5.80
N SER A 159 -14.98 1.16 -5.79
CA SER A 159 -14.36 2.09 -6.75
C SER A 159 -14.38 1.61 -8.20
N THR A 160 -14.49 0.30 -8.43
CA THR A 160 -14.60 -0.33 -9.75
C THR A 160 -16.05 -0.49 -10.23
N SER A 161 -17.04 -0.18 -9.37
CA SER A 161 -18.46 -0.26 -9.71
C SER A 161 -18.96 1.00 -10.44
N GLU A 162 -19.90 0.84 -11.36
CA GLU A 162 -20.62 1.97 -11.99
C GLU A 162 -21.36 2.85 -10.97
N SER A 163 -21.75 2.27 -9.84
CA SER A 163 -22.41 2.97 -8.72
C SER A 163 -21.44 3.32 -7.59
N GLY A 164 -20.16 3.51 -7.90
CA GLY A 164 -19.14 3.93 -6.94
C GLY A 164 -19.47 5.26 -6.24
N ILE A 165 -18.88 5.46 -5.05
CA ILE A 165 -19.06 6.71 -4.29
C ILE A 165 -18.16 7.79 -4.89
N THR A 166 -18.77 8.90 -5.28
CA THR A 166 -18.06 10.07 -5.83
C THR A 166 -17.48 10.95 -4.72
N ASP A 167 -16.47 11.75 -5.06
CA ASP A 167 -15.89 12.74 -4.14
C ASP A 167 -16.93 13.73 -3.61
N THR A 168 -17.92 14.08 -4.45
CA THR A 168 -19.01 14.98 -4.08
C THR A 168 -19.94 14.34 -3.04
N GLU A 169 -20.30 13.07 -3.22
CA GLU A 169 -21.09 12.31 -2.25
C GLU A 169 -20.31 12.14 -0.93
N LEU A 170 -19.04 11.74 -1.00
CA LEU A 170 -18.18 11.57 0.18
C LEU A 170 -18.03 12.87 0.97
N LYS A 171 -17.77 13.99 0.27
CA LYS A 171 -17.70 15.32 0.90
C LYS A 171 -19.01 15.68 1.59
N SER A 172 -20.14 15.42 0.94
CA SER A 172 -21.47 15.71 1.48
C SER A 172 -21.73 14.87 2.74
N ALA A 173 -21.52 13.55 2.66
CA ALA A 173 -21.67 12.64 3.79
C ALA A 173 -20.78 13.05 4.97
N LEU A 174 -19.50 13.37 4.71
CA LEU A 174 -18.56 13.84 5.72
C LEU A 174 -19.09 15.08 6.44
N LEU A 175 -19.49 16.12 5.70
CA LEU A 175 -19.96 17.39 6.27
C LEU A 175 -21.29 17.26 7.01
N TRP A 176 -22.22 16.45 6.52
CA TRP A 176 -23.52 16.25 7.15
C TRP A 176 -23.44 15.37 8.39
N SER A 177 -22.47 14.45 8.45
CA SER A 177 -22.22 13.59 9.60
C SER A 177 -21.60 14.31 10.80
N LEU A 178 -21.04 15.51 10.61
CA LEU A 178 -20.44 16.27 11.70
C LEU A 178 -21.50 16.73 12.73
N PRO A 179 -21.14 16.86 14.02
CA PRO A 179 -21.99 17.48 15.02
C PRO A 179 -22.42 18.91 14.65
N GLY A 180 -23.68 19.25 14.93
CA GLY A 180 -24.26 20.57 14.65
C GLY A 180 -23.83 21.70 15.58
N THR A 181 -22.78 21.49 16.39
CA THR A 181 -22.39 22.40 17.48
C THR A 181 -20.88 22.63 17.50
N GLY A 182 -20.46 23.70 18.19
CA GLY A 182 -19.06 24.02 18.45
C GLY A 182 -18.22 24.17 17.18
N ILE A 183 -16.97 23.69 17.23
CA ILE A 183 -16.05 23.79 16.09
C ILE A 183 -16.57 23.06 14.85
N TRP A 184 -17.32 21.97 15.02
CA TRP A 184 -17.81 21.15 13.91
C TRP A 184 -18.79 21.92 13.02
N LEU A 185 -19.67 22.73 13.61
CA LEU A 185 -20.54 23.62 12.86
C LEU A 185 -19.74 24.68 12.10
N VAL A 186 -18.75 25.31 12.75
CA VAL A 186 -17.90 26.34 12.13
C VAL A 186 -17.13 25.78 10.93
N LEU A 187 -16.49 24.61 11.08
CA LEU A 187 -15.73 23.97 10.02
C LEU A 187 -16.62 23.56 8.85
N ARG A 188 -17.83 23.06 9.14
CA ARG A 188 -18.82 22.72 8.10
C ARG A 188 -19.23 23.95 7.29
N LEU A 189 -19.63 25.02 7.97
CA LEU A 189 -20.04 26.26 7.31
C LEU A 189 -18.90 26.88 6.51
N HIS A 190 -17.67 26.84 7.05
CA HIS A 190 -16.49 27.31 6.33
C HIS A 190 -16.26 26.51 5.04
N ALA A 191 -16.34 25.17 5.10
CA ALA A 191 -16.14 24.33 3.92
C ALA A 191 -17.21 24.57 2.84
N ILE A 192 -18.47 24.74 3.25
CA ILE A 192 -19.59 25.03 2.35
C ILE A 192 -19.44 26.42 1.73
N ASN A 193 -19.23 27.45 2.55
CA ASN A 193 -19.19 28.84 2.09
C ASN A 193 -18.01 29.12 1.14
N ASN A 194 -16.87 28.48 1.40
CA ASN A 194 -15.68 28.60 0.55
C ASN A 194 -15.63 27.57 -0.59
N LYS A 195 -16.68 26.74 -0.74
CA LYS A 195 -16.80 25.74 -1.80
C LYS A 195 -15.59 24.81 -1.91
N LEU A 196 -15.05 24.38 -0.76
CA LEU A 196 -13.86 23.53 -0.72
C LEU A 196 -14.08 22.22 -1.48
N THR A 197 -13.03 21.75 -2.15
CA THR A 197 -12.94 20.39 -2.71
C THR A 197 -12.94 19.35 -1.57
N LEU A 198 -13.10 18.06 -1.91
CA LEU A 198 -13.01 16.99 -0.91
C LEU A 198 -11.66 17.02 -0.19
N ARG A 199 -10.57 17.12 -0.95
CA ARG A 199 -9.20 17.18 -0.42
C ARG A 199 -9.00 18.36 0.53
N GLU A 200 -9.41 19.56 0.13
CA GLU A 200 -9.30 20.75 0.98
C GLU A 200 -10.16 20.65 2.23
N THR A 201 -11.36 20.06 2.11
CA THR A 201 -12.25 19.81 3.25
C THR A 201 -11.59 18.87 4.27
N ILE A 202 -11.06 17.74 3.80
CA ILE A 202 -10.32 16.79 4.64
C ILE A 202 -9.14 17.46 5.34
N GLN A 203 -8.32 18.20 4.60
CA GLN A 203 -7.16 18.91 5.14
C GLN A 203 -7.56 19.93 6.20
N ASN A 204 -8.56 20.76 5.92
CA ASN A 204 -9.10 21.73 6.87
C ASN A 204 -9.56 21.06 8.17
N LEU A 205 -10.38 20.02 8.06
CA LEU A 205 -10.87 19.27 9.23
C LEU A 205 -9.74 18.68 10.07
N ILE A 206 -8.74 18.07 9.42
CA ILE A 206 -7.59 17.48 10.12
C ILE A 206 -6.75 18.55 10.81
N ILE A 207 -6.42 19.63 10.11
CA ILE A 207 -5.55 20.70 10.63
C ILE A 207 -6.25 21.39 11.81
N SER A 208 -7.50 21.83 11.64
CA SER A 208 -8.23 22.56 12.67
C SER A 208 -8.50 21.73 13.93
N THR A 209 -8.72 20.42 13.79
CA THR A 209 -8.91 19.54 14.97
C THR A 209 -7.60 19.17 15.65
N SER A 210 -6.48 19.18 14.92
CA SER A 210 -5.15 18.94 15.50
C SER A 210 -4.72 20.05 16.46
N PHE A 211 -5.17 21.29 16.23
CA PHE A 211 -4.90 22.42 17.13
C PHE A 211 -5.75 22.43 18.41
N LEU A 212 -6.83 21.66 18.45
CA LEU A 212 -7.69 21.53 19.64
C LEU A 212 -7.21 20.47 20.63
N ASN A 213 -6.32 19.57 20.20
CA ASN A 213 -5.67 18.58 21.05
C ASN A 213 -4.19 18.97 21.26
N PRO A 214 -3.86 20.04 22.03
CA PRO A 214 -2.51 20.13 22.56
C PRO A 214 -2.35 18.91 23.47
N LYS A 215 -1.42 18.03 23.14
CA LYS A 215 -0.99 16.95 24.02
C LYS A 215 -0.59 17.58 25.36
N SER A 216 -1.47 17.57 26.37
CA SER A 216 -1.03 17.68 27.76
C SER A 216 -0.45 16.33 28.16
N VAL A 217 0.76 16.05 27.68
CA VAL A 217 1.64 15.09 28.34
C VAL A 217 2.64 15.93 29.11
N THR A 218 2.20 16.43 30.27
CA THR A 218 3.11 16.73 31.35
C THR A 218 3.78 15.41 31.73
N ASN A 219 5.08 15.36 31.48
CA ASN A 219 5.98 14.28 31.87
C ASN A 219 5.71 13.82 33.29
N ASN A 220 5.22 12.59 33.45
CA ASN A 220 5.37 11.78 34.65
C ASN A 220 5.28 10.31 34.23
N GLY A 221 6.42 9.75 33.86
CA GLY A 221 6.59 8.35 33.51
C GLY A 221 8.07 8.06 33.41
N GLY A 222 8.63 7.53 34.49
CA GLY A 222 10.06 7.28 34.64
C GLY A 222 10.60 6.39 33.52
N ALA A 223 11.72 6.82 32.95
CA ALA A 223 12.56 5.96 32.13
C ALA A 223 13.14 4.84 33.02
N VAL A 224 12.70 3.61 32.77
CA VAL A 224 13.44 2.42 33.17
C VAL A 224 14.53 2.22 32.12
N ASP A 225 15.68 2.86 32.34
CA ASP A 225 16.90 2.55 31.60
C ASP A 225 17.57 1.33 32.25
N THR A 226 17.31 0.15 31.70
CA THR A 226 18.14 -1.03 31.94
C THR A 226 19.50 -0.88 31.26
N ILE A 227 20.49 -0.49 32.07
CA ILE A 227 21.87 -1.01 32.14
C ILE A 227 22.60 -1.22 30.80
N ASN A 228 23.48 -0.28 30.47
CA ASN A 228 24.75 -0.59 29.83
C ASN A 228 25.89 0.11 30.59
N LYS A 229 26.29 -0.48 31.72
CA LYS A 229 27.46 -0.08 32.49
C LYS A 229 28.73 -0.44 31.71
N LYS A 230 29.15 0.43 30.79
CA LYS A 230 30.54 0.50 30.32
C LYS A 230 31.39 1.12 31.43
N ASN A 231 31.97 0.28 32.29
CA ASN A 231 33.05 0.70 33.18
C ASN A 231 34.34 0.84 32.37
N ASN A 232 34.64 2.05 31.91
CA ASN A 232 35.99 2.48 31.58
C ASN A 232 36.60 3.09 32.85
N ASN A 233 37.27 2.27 33.67
CA ASN A 233 38.29 2.78 34.57
C ASN A 233 39.65 2.54 33.95
N ARG A 234 40.24 3.64 33.46
CA ARG A 234 41.65 3.78 33.15
C ARG A 234 42.42 3.63 34.46
N GLY A 235 43.17 2.54 34.58
CA GLY A 235 44.19 2.34 35.60
C GLY A 235 45.53 2.12 34.90
N ASP A 236 46.47 3.02 35.20
CA ASP A 236 47.90 2.87 34.90
C ASP A 236 48.45 1.53 35.39
N GLY A 237 49.32 0.91 34.60
CA GLY A 237 50.14 -0.20 35.09
C GLY A 237 50.73 -1.12 34.02
N GLN A 238 52.01 -0.86 33.71
CA GLN A 238 53.06 -1.86 33.38
C GLN A 238 52.99 -2.69 32.07
N ILE A 239 53.84 -2.26 31.12
CA ILE A 239 54.93 -3.01 30.46
C ILE A 239 54.90 -4.55 30.66
N VAL A 240 54.75 -5.32 29.58
CA VAL A 240 55.67 -6.42 29.20
C VAL A 240 55.66 -6.59 27.66
N ARG A 241 56.86 -6.54 27.08
CA ARG A 241 57.21 -6.89 25.69
C ARG A 241 57.28 -8.42 25.52
N PHE A 242 56.74 -8.96 24.43
CA PHE A 242 57.19 -10.18 23.70
C PHE A 242 56.41 -10.14 22.37
N ASN A 243 56.95 -9.84 21.18
CA ASN A 243 58.01 -10.42 20.34
C ASN A 243 57.84 -11.91 19.99
N GLY A 244 57.75 -12.17 18.67
CA GLY A 244 57.64 -13.50 18.03
C GLY A 244 56.20 -13.83 17.62
N GLY A 245 55.85 -14.14 16.39
CA GLY A 245 56.60 -14.46 15.19
C GLY A 245 55.68 -15.28 14.26
N SER A 246 55.97 -15.23 12.96
CA SER A 246 55.69 -16.27 11.96
C SER A 246 54.31 -16.32 11.27
N ARG A 247 54.40 -15.94 9.99
CA ARG A 247 53.56 -16.32 8.84
C ARG A 247 53.25 -17.82 8.80
N LYS A 248 52.08 -18.19 8.26
CA LYS A 248 51.97 -19.09 7.09
C LYS A 248 50.57 -19.04 6.44
N ARG A 249 50.56 -18.64 5.16
CA ARG A 249 49.52 -18.98 4.18
C ARG A 249 49.65 -20.46 3.84
N TYR A 250 48.55 -21.17 3.62
CA TYR A 250 48.55 -22.36 2.78
C TYR A 250 47.36 -22.36 1.82
N ARG A 251 47.69 -22.78 0.60
CA ARG A 251 46.92 -22.86 -0.64
C ARG A 251 46.98 -24.34 -1.06
N GLY A 252 45.89 -24.90 -1.54
CA GLY A 252 45.79 -26.24 -2.16
C GLY A 252 44.30 -26.61 -2.25
N GLN A 253 43.65 -26.58 -3.42
CA GLN A 253 43.68 -27.60 -4.49
C GLN A 253 43.47 -29.03 -3.97
N VAL A 254 42.26 -29.53 -4.18
CA VAL A 254 41.98 -30.72 -5.00
C VAL A 254 40.84 -30.35 -5.94
#